data_AF-A0A380EIC8-F1
#
_entry.id   AF-A0A380EIC8-F1
#
_cell.length_a   1.000
_cell.length_b   1.000
_cell.length_c   1.000
_cell.angle_alpha   90.00
_cell.angle_beta   90.00
_cell.angle_gamma   90.00
#
_symmetry.space_group_name_H-M   'P 1'
#
loop_
_entity.id
_entity.type
_entity.pdbx_description
1 polymer ?
#
loop_
_entity_poly.entity_id
_entity_poly.type
_entity_poly.pdbx_seq_one_letter_code
_entity_poly.pdbx_strand_id
1 'polypeptide(L)'
;MLIISVRSITIFNSNADDLGGFYDLYHALKTEPVLGATMGAIMSTLFAVALLASGQNSTITGTLAGQIVMEGFLRLHIPNWLRRLITRSLAVIPVIVCLIIFKGNAAKIEQLLVFSQVFLSIALPFCLIPLQLATSNKDLMGPFYNKTWVNIISWTLIIILSILNVYLIVQTFQELQS
;
A
#
# COMPACT_ATOMS: atom_id res chain seq x y z
N MET A 1 7.37 -0.46 -3.52
CA MET A 1 8.01 -1.06 -4.70
C MET A 1 8.78 -0.01 -5.50
N LEU A 2 8.14 1.08 -5.95
CA LEU A 2 8.81 2.17 -6.70
C LEU A 2 10.06 2.77 -6.00
N ILE A 3 9.99 3.02 -4.68
CA ILE A 3 11.14 3.53 -3.91
C ILE A 3 12.29 2.51 -3.85
N ILE A 4 11.97 1.21 -3.84
CA ILE A 4 12.95 0.12 -3.81
C ILE A 4 13.62 -0.05 -5.18
N SER A 5 12.84 0.00 -6.27
CA SER A 5 13.37 -0.08 -7.64
C SER A 5 14.29 1.10 -7.98
N VAL A 6 13.87 2.34 -7.67
CA VAL A 6 14.71 3.54 -7.92
C VAL A 6 16.02 3.47 -7.13
N ARG A 7 15.99 2.95 -5.90
CA ARG A 7 17.18 2.82 -5.05
C ARG A 7 18.11 1.69 -5.50
N SER A 8 17.54 0.59 -6.01
CA SER A 8 18.30 -0.53 -6.57
C SER A 8 19.06 -0.12 -7.83
N ILE A 9 18.42 0.66 -8.71
CA ILE A 9 19.04 1.18 -9.95
C ILE A 9 20.14 2.21 -9.64
N THR A 10 19.93 3.08 -8.65
CA THR A 10 20.87 4.19 -8.35
C THR A 10 22.07 3.81 -7.49
N ILE A 11 21.93 2.81 -6.60
CA ILE A 11 23.01 2.39 -5.69
C ILE A 11 23.75 1.16 -6.21
N PHE A 12 23.05 0.19 -6.80
CA PHE A 12 23.64 -1.14 -7.09
C PHE A 12 24.00 -1.36 -8.56
N ASN A 13 23.66 -0.43 -9.48
CA ASN A 13 23.99 -0.50 -10.92
C ASN A 13 23.74 -1.89 -11.55
N SER A 14 22.76 -2.63 -11.05
CA SER A 14 22.39 -3.99 -11.47
C SER A 14 20.96 -4.00 -11.99
N ASN A 15 20.70 -4.82 -13.02
CA ASN A 15 19.37 -4.95 -13.63
C ASN A 15 18.31 -5.28 -12.57
N ALA A 16 17.17 -4.58 -12.64
CA ALA A 16 16.11 -4.59 -11.63
C ALA A 16 15.37 -5.94 -11.50
N ASP A 17 15.70 -6.92 -12.32
CA ASP A 17 14.93 -8.16 -12.49
C ASP A 17 15.28 -9.24 -11.45
N ASP A 18 16.42 -9.12 -10.74
CA ASP A 18 16.90 -10.09 -9.73
C ASP A 18 16.93 -9.52 -8.28
N LEU A 19 16.56 -8.24 -8.10
CA LEU A 19 16.62 -7.50 -6.82
C LEU A 19 15.24 -7.00 -6.32
N GLY A 20 14.18 -7.75 -6.59
CA GLY A 20 12.82 -7.34 -6.22
C GLY A 20 12.48 -7.47 -4.72
N GLY A 21 13.16 -8.38 -4.01
CA GLY A 21 12.79 -8.79 -2.66
C GLY A 21 13.42 -7.94 -1.54
N PHE A 22 12.69 -7.77 -0.43
CA PHE A 22 13.24 -7.20 0.81
C PHE A 22 14.48 -7.96 1.32
N TYR A 23 14.53 -9.28 1.04
CA TYR A 23 15.64 -10.16 1.39
C TYR A 23 16.87 -9.89 0.51
N ASP A 24 16.67 -9.74 -0.79
CA ASP A 24 17.74 -9.47 -1.75
C ASP A 24 18.35 -8.09 -1.49
N LEU A 25 17.52 -7.10 -1.14
CA LEU A 25 17.97 -5.76 -0.80
C LEU A 25 18.76 -5.70 0.52
N TYR A 26 18.40 -6.54 1.50
CA TYR A 26 19.15 -6.69 2.74
C TYR A 26 20.55 -7.26 2.49
N HIS A 27 20.66 -8.28 1.64
CA HIS A 27 21.95 -8.90 1.27
C HIS A 27 22.79 -8.03 0.35
N ALA A 28 22.18 -7.30 -0.57
CA ALA A 28 22.84 -6.32 -1.42
C ALA A 28 23.50 -5.23 -0.53
N LEU A 29 22.75 -4.64 0.40
CA LEU A 29 23.28 -3.66 1.36
C LEU A 29 24.42 -4.22 2.22
N LYS A 30 24.42 -5.51 2.52
CA LYS A 30 25.46 -6.16 3.33
C LYS A 30 26.73 -6.45 2.55
N THR A 31 26.62 -6.73 1.26
CA THR A 31 27.73 -7.21 0.40
C THR A 31 28.35 -6.12 -0.46
N GLU A 32 27.81 -4.89 -0.39
CA GLU A 32 28.23 -3.77 -1.22
C GLU A 32 29.72 -3.41 -1.02
N PRO A 33 30.56 -3.58 -2.06
CA PRO A 33 32.01 -3.40 -1.93
C PRO A 33 32.42 -1.96 -1.63
N VAL A 34 31.59 -0.97 -2.01
CA VAL A 34 31.83 0.46 -1.75
C VAL A 34 31.62 0.84 -0.28
N LEU A 35 30.76 0.12 0.46
CA LEU A 35 30.46 0.43 1.88
C LEU A 35 31.45 -0.22 2.84
N GLY A 36 32.13 -1.29 2.44
CA GLY A 36 32.93 -2.11 3.36
C GLY A 36 32.08 -2.94 4.32
N ALA A 37 32.63 -4.07 4.78
CA ALA A 37 31.87 -5.09 5.52
C ALA A 37 31.20 -4.58 6.81
N THR A 38 31.81 -3.59 7.48
CA THR A 38 31.28 -3.00 8.72
C THR A 38 30.14 -2.02 8.47
N MET A 39 30.21 -1.16 7.44
CA MET A 39 29.10 -0.24 7.16
C MET A 39 27.93 -0.94 6.47
N GLY A 40 28.18 -1.98 5.67
CA GLY A 40 27.12 -2.82 5.08
C GLY A 40 26.28 -3.55 6.13
N ALA A 41 26.91 -4.05 7.20
CA ALA A 41 26.21 -4.63 8.34
C ALA A 41 25.32 -3.60 9.07
N ILE A 42 25.80 -2.37 9.28
CA ILE A 42 25.01 -1.31 9.94
C ILE A 42 23.80 -0.92 9.08
N MET A 43 24.00 -0.73 7.77
CA MET A 43 22.94 -0.30 6.85
C MET A 43 21.84 -1.35 6.66
N SER A 44 22.22 -2.63 6.54
CA SER A 44 21.25 -3.73 6.45
C SER A 44 20.43 -3.86 7.74
N THR A 45 21.05 -3.67 8.91
CA THR A 45 20.34 -3.69 10.20
C THR A 45 19.40 -2.49 10.36
N LEU A 46 19.83 -1.28 9.99
CA LEU A 46 18.96 -0.09 9.98
C LEU A 46 17.78 -0.27 9.01
N PHE A 47 18.01 -0.87 7.85
CA PHE A 47 16.94 -1.21 6.91
C PHE A 47 15.92 -2.18 7.54
N ALA A 48 16.37 -3.23 8.21
CA ALA A 48 15.49 -4.18 8.90
C ALA A 48 14.67 -3.50 10.01
N VAL A 49 15.30 -2.63 10.81
CA VAL A 49 14.62 -1.85 11.86
C VAL A 49 13.59 -0.88 11.26
N ALA A 50 13.94 -0.19 10.17
CA ALA A 50 13.01 0.70 9.47
C ALA A 50 11.82 -0.08 8.88
N LEU A 51 12.04 -1.28 8.35
CA LEU A 51 10.99 -2.15 7.82
C LEU A 51 10.03 -2.61 8.94
N LEU A 52 10.57 -2.99 10.10
CA LEU A 52 9.76 -3.29 11.30
C LEU A 52 8.96 -2.07 11.77
N ALA A 53 9.58 -0.90 11.86
CA ALA A 53 8.93 0.34 12.28
C ALA A 53 7.80 0.74 11.33
N SER A 54 8.00 0.60 10.01
CA SER A 54 6.98 0.85 8.99
C SER A 54 5.74 -0.05 9.18
N GLY A 55 5.95 -1.33 9.49
CA GLY A 55 4.86 -2.27 9.76
C GLY A 55 4.02 -1.90 10.99
N GLN A 56 4.65 -1.38 12.05
CA GLN A 56 3.93 -0.95 13.26
C GLN A 56 3.07 0.29 12.99
N ASN A 57 3.60 1.26 12.24
CA ASN A 57 2.87 2.48 11.90
C ASN A 57 1.60 2.19 11.06
N SER A 58 1.73 1.28 10.08
CA SER A 58 0.59 0.83 9.27
C SER A 58 -0.51 0.20 10.12
N THR A 59 -0.15 -0.58 11.14
CA THR A 59 -1.13 -1.22 12.03
C THR A 59 -1.90 -0.19 12.87
N ILE A 60 -1.20 0.79 13.45
CA ILE A 60 -1.84 1.84 14.28
C ILE A 60 -2.79 2.67 13.41
N THR A 61 -2.31 3.17 12.28
CA THR A 61 -3.11 3.96 11.35
C THR A 61 -4.31 3.17 10.83
N GLY A 62 -4.13 1.89 10.51
CA GLY A 62 -5.21 1.00 10.08
C GLY A 62 -6.30 0.81 11.14
N THR A 63 -5.93 0.68 12.43
CA THR A 63 -6.93 0.54 13.51
C THR A 63 -7.74 1.80 13.75
N LEU A 64 -7.11 2.98 13.63
CA LEU A 64 -7.78 4.27 13.77
C LEU A 64 -8.67 4.58 12.57
N ALA A 65 -8.17 4.38 11.34
CA ALA A 65 -8.96 4.54 10.13
C ALA A 65 -10.17 3.59 10.13
N GLY A 66 -9.96 2.32 10.51
CA GLY A 66 -11.03 1.35 10.67
C GLY A 66 -12.06 1.78 11.73
N GLN A 67 -11.63 2.43 12.81
CA GLN A 67 -12.55 2.99 13.80
C GLN A 67 -13.46 4.06 13.21
N ILE A 68 -12.87 5.06 12.56
CA ILE A 68 -13.57 6.21 11.99
C ILE A 68 -14.58 5.74 10.94
N VAL A 69 -14.19 4.83 10.05
CA VAL A 69 -15.07 4.29 9.02
C VAL A 69 -16.21 3.49 9.66
N MET A 70 -15.93 2.65 10.66
CA MET A 70 -16.95 1.78 11.25
C MET A 70 -17.95 2.56 12.11
N GLU A 71 -17.49 3.55 12.89
CA GLU A 71 -18.36 4.44 13.66
C GLU A 71 -19.14 5.41 12.75
N GLY A 72 -18.51 5.91 11.69
CA GLY A 72 -19.14 6.82 10.73
C GLY A 72 -20.21 6.15 9.86
N PHE A 73 -19.89 5.00 9.25
CA PHE A 73 -20.79 4.32 8.29
C PHE A 73 -21.73 3.30 8.95
N LEU A 74 -21.25 2.53 9.94
CA LEU A 74 -22.03 1.44 10.56
C LEU A 74 -22.57 1.81 11.95
N ARG A 75 -22.13 2.94 12.53
CA ARG A 75 -22.47 3.38 13.90
C ARG A 75 -22.26 2.31 14.98
N LEU A 76 -21.35 1.36 14.72
CA LEU A 76 -21.02 0.26 15.60
C LEU A 76 -19.75 0.56 16.39
N HIS A 77 -19.84 0.48 17.72
CA HIS A 77 -18.70 0.60 18.62
C HIS A 77 -18.25 -0.80 19.05
N ILE A 78 -17.12 -1.25 18.50
CA ILE A 78 -16.44 -2.48 18.94
C ILE A 78 -15.10 -2.12 19.59
N PRO A 79 -14.65 -2.90 20.58
CA PRO A 79 -13.36 -2.64 21.21
C PRO A 79 -12.20 -2.88 20.23
N ASN A 80 -11.15 -2.06 20.35
CA ASN A 80 -10.01 -2.03 19.41
C ASN A 80 -9.28 -3.37 19.28
N TRP A 81 -9.22 -4.17 20.35
CA TRP A 81 -8.59 -5.51 20.31
C TRP A 81 -9.39 -6.47 19.41
N LEU A 82 -10.73 -6.45 19.51
CA LEU A 82 -11.60 -7.30 18.72
C LEU A 82 -11.57 -6.87 17.25
N ARG A 83 -11.58 -5.56 16.99
CA ARG A 83 -11.40 -5.01 15.63
C ARG A 83 -10.09 -5.49 15.00
N ARG A 84 -8.98 -5.40 15.73
CA ARG A 84 -7.66 -5.83 15.27
C ARG A 84 -7.60 -7.33 14.99
N LEU A 85 -8.30 -8.14 15.79
CA LEU A 85 -8.36 -9.59 15.63
C LEU A 85 -9.19 -9.97 14.40
N ILE A 86 -10.35 -9.32 14.20
CA ILE A 86 -11.21 -9.53 13.03
C ILE A 86 -10.50 -9.12 11.74
N THR A 87 -9.92 -7.93 11.68
CA THR A 87 -9.23 -7.45 10.46
C THR A 87 -7.99 -8.27 10.14
N ARG A 88 -7.19 -8.68 11.15
CA ARG A 88 -6.08 -9.62 10.91
C ARG A 88 -6.57 -10.98 10.46
N SER A 89 -7.63 -11.51 11.05
CA SER A 89 -8.16 -12.82 10.67
C SER A 89 -8.64 -12.78 9.22
N LEU A 90 -9.43 -11.76 8.84
CA LEU A 90 -9.87 -11.56 7.46
C LEU A 90 -8.73 -11.34 6.48
N ALA A 91 -7.65 -10.68 6.87
CA ALA A 91 -6.47 -10.50 6.01
C ALA A 91 -5.64 -11.79 5.85
N VAL A 92 -5.57 -12.62 6.90
CA VAL A 92 -4.76 -13.84 6.90
C VAL A 92 -5.49 -15.04 6.27
N ILE A 93 -6.82 -15.09 6.35
CA ILE A 93 -7.64 -16.14 5.72
C ILE A 93 -7.32 -16.34 4.21
N PRO A 94 -7.36 -15.31 3.34
CA PRO A 94 -7.07 -15.50 1.92
C PRO A 94 -5.63 -15.95 1.67
N VAL A 95 -4.69 -15.53 2.52
CA VAL A 95 -3.28 -15.97 2.47
C VAL A 95 -3.18 -17.46 2.79
N ILE A 96 -3.80 -17.91 3.87
CA ILE A 96 -3.79 -19.33 4.28
C ILE A 96 -4.49 -20.21 3.25
N VAL A 97 -5.66 -19.79 2.74
CA VAL A 97 -6.39 -20.51 1.71
C VAL A 97 -5.54 -20.67 0.44
N CYS A 98 -4.86 -19.60 0.02
CA CYS A 98 -3.95 -19.64 -1.13
C CYS A 98 -2.79 -20.62 -0.89
N LEU A 99 -2.17 -20.59 0.30
CA LEU A 99 -1.07 -21.51 0.65
C LEU A 99 -1.49 -22.99 0.63
N ILE A 100 -2.70 -23.30 1.13
CA ILE A 100 -3.22 -24.67 1.19
C ILE A 100 -3.57 -25.18 -0.22
N ILE A 101 -4.23 -24.35 -1.04
CA ILE A 101 -4.65 -24.75 -2.40
C ILE A 101 -3.45 -24.90 -3.33
N PHE A 102 -2.47 -23.99 -3.26
CA PHE A 102 -1.35 -23.92 -4.20
C PHE A 102 -0.04 -24.52 -3.66
N LYS A 103 -0.06 -25.24 -2.53
CA LYS A 103 1.09 -25.94 -1.92
C LYS A 103 2.37 -25.09 -1.84
N GLY A 104 2.24 -23.81 -1.48
CA GLY A 104 3.41 -22.94 -1.28
C GLY A 104 4.08 -22.41 -2.55
N ASN A 105 3.41 -22.41 -3.71
CA ASN A 105 3.94 -21.80 -4.92
C ASN A 105 4.05 -20.26 -4.77
N ALA A 106 5.29 -19.74 -4.76
CA ALA A 106 5.61 -18.33 -4.54
C ALA A 106 4.92 -17.38 -5.54
N ALA A 107 4.71 -17.82 -6.80
CA ALA A 107 4.06 -17.03 -7.83
C ALA A 107 2.61 -16.66 -7.49
N LYS A 108 1.89 -17.50 -6.72
CA LYS A 108 0.49 -17.23 -6.33
C LYS A 108 0.39 -16.28 -5.11
N ILE A 109 1.42 -16.23 -4.28
CA ILE A 109 1.51 -15.26 -3.18
C ILE A 109 1.73 -13.85 -3.75
N GLU A 110 2.56 -13.75 -4.79
CA GLU A 110 2.77 -12.50 -5.52
C GLU A 110 1.48 -12.01 -6.18
N GLN A 111 0.71 -12.91 -6.82
CA GLN A 111 -0.63 -12.57 -7.33
C GLN A 111 -1.59 -12.06 -6.24
N LEU A 112 -1.52 -12.60 -5.03
CA LEU A 112 -2.33 -12.14 -3.89
C LEU A 112 -1.90 -10.74 -3.42
N LEU A 113 -0.60 -10.45 -3.48
CA LEU A 113 -0.06 -9.13 -3.17
C LEU A 113 -0.51 -8.10 -4.21
N VAL A 114 -0.46 -8.45 -5.49
CA VAL A 114 -0.96 -7.63 -6.60
C VAL A 114 -2.47 -7.40 -6.48
N PHE A 115 -3.24 -8.43 -6.12
CA PHE A 115 -4.69 -8.30 -5.91
C PHE A 115 -5.04 -7.33 -4.76
N SER A 116 -4.21 -7.29 -3.71
CA SER A 116 -4.38 -6.31 -2.63
C SER A 116 -4.20 -4.86 -3.13
N GLN A 117 -3.31 -4.64 -4.10
CA GLN A 117 -3.14 -3.33 -4.74
C GLN A 117 -4.36 -2.98 -5.60
N VAL A 118 -4.87 -3.94 -6.37
CA VAL A 118 -6.09 -3.78 -7.17
C VAL A 118 -7.27 -3.38 -6.29
N PHE A 119 -7.45 -4.04 -5.14
CA PHE A 119 -8.51 -3.68 -4.19
C PHE A 119 -8.38 -2.24 -3.69
N LEU A 120 -7.16 -1.80 -3.38
CA LEU A 120 -6.90 -0.42 -2.95
C LEU A 120 -7.22 0.59 -4.07
N SER A 121 -6.81 0.28 -5.31
CA SER A 121 -7.10 1.09 -6.50
C SER A 121 -8.60 1.27 -6.74
N ILE A 122 -9.39 0.21 -6.53
CA ILE A 122 -10.86 0.27 -6.63
C ILE A 122 -11.45 1.12 -5.50
N ALA A 123 -10.93 1.02 -4.27
CA ALA A 123 -11.45 1.75 -3.12
C ALA A 123 -11.18 3.27 -3.15
N LEU A 124 -10.12 3.71 -3.83
CA LEU A 124 -9.70 5.12 -3.92
C LEU A 124 -10.79 6.07 -4.45
N PRO A 125 -11.40 5.87 -5.64
CA PRO A 125 -12.43 6.78 -6.16
C PRO A 125 -13.65 6.87 -5.24
N PHE A 126 -14.04 5.75 -4.59
CA PHE A 126 -15.14 5.74 -3.63
C PHE A 126 -14.85 6.58 -2.38
N CYS A 127 -13.59 6.78 -2.00
CA CYS A 127 -13.22 7.66 -0.90
C CYS A 127 -13.09 9.12 -1.35
N LEU A 128 -12.49 9.36 -2.52
CA LEU A 128 -12.14 10.70 -2.98
C LEU A 128 -13.36 11.50 -3.47
N ILE A 129 -14.32 10.86 -4.15
CA ILE A 129 -15.50 11.55 -4.70
C ILE A 129 -16.38 12.12 -3.57
N PRO A 130 -16.78 11.35 -2.53
CA PRO A 130 -17.57 11.89 -1.43
C PRO A 130 -16.81 12.95 -0.63
N LEU A 131 -15.50 12.76 -0.43
CA LEU A 131 -14.65 13.75 0.24
C LEU A 131 -14.67 15.07 -0.54
N GLN A 132 -14.53 15.03 -1.87
CA GLN A 132 -14.54 16.23 -2.70
C GLN A 132 -15.91 16.91 -2.69
N LEU A 133 -16.99 16.14 -2.76
CA LEU A 133 -18.36 16.68 -2.67
C LEU A 133 -18.61 17.34 -1.31
N ALA A 134 -18.19 16.70 -0.21
CA ALA A 134 -18.32 17.25 1.13
C ALA A 134 -17.50 18.54 1.31
N THR A 135 -16.27 18.54 0.80
CA THR A 135 -15.33 19.67 0.87
C THR A 135 -15.74 20.82 -0.06
N SER A 136 -16.48 20.53 -1.13
CA SER A 136 -16.97 21.55 -2.07
C SER A 136 -18.34 22.12 -1.67
N ASN A 137 -19.02 21.52 -0.69
CA ASN A 137 -20.33 21.97 -0.24
C ASN A 137 -20.21 23.13 0.75
N LYS A 138 -20.77 24.29 0.37
CA LYS A 138 -20.79 25.50 1.20
C LYS A 138 -21.57 25.31 2.50
N ASP A 139 -22.59 24.47 2.50
CA ASP A 139 -23.42 24.21 3.68
C ASP A 139 -22.69 23.36 4.72
N LEU A 140 -21.80 22.45 4.29
CA LEU A 140 -21.03 21.58 5.18
C LEU A 140 -19.75 22.24 5.70
N MET A 141 -19.11 23.10 4.90
CA MET A 141 -17.79 23.67 5.20
C MET A 141 -17.81 25.14 5.61
N GLY A 142 -18.94 25.84 5.42
CA GLY A 142 -19.13 27.24 5.79
C GLY A 142 -18.05 28.16 5.19
N PRO A 143 -17.34 28.98 5.99
CA PRO A 143 -16.34 29.91 5.49
C PRO A 143 -15.06 29.23 4.97
N PHE A 144 -14.84 27.95 5.27
CA PHE A 144 -13.68 27.18 4.83
C PHE A 144 -13.93 26.38 3.54
N TYR A 145 -14.96 26.73 2.77
CA TYR A 145 -15.27 26.05 1.52
C TYR A 145 -14.11 26.13 0.52
N ASN A 146 -13.99 25.07 -0.28
CA ASN A 146 -12.87 24.97 -1.20
C ASN A 146 -12.92 26.05 -2.29
N LYS A 147 -11.82 26.79 -2.49
CA LYS A 147 -11.72 27.75 -3.61
C LYS A 147 -11.85 27.01 -4.94
N THR A 148 -12.41 27.68 -5.95
CA THR A 148 -12.65 27.11 -7.29
C THR A 148 -11.39 26.49 -7.91
N TRP A 149 -10.21 27.09 -7.71
CA TRP A 149 -8.94 26.53 -8.15
C TRP A 149 -8.61 25.17 -7.51
N VAL A 150 -8.81 25.03 -6.19
CA VAL A 150 -8.56 23.76 -5.50
C VAL A 150 -9.59 22.72 -5.94
N ASN A 151 -10.83 23.14 -6.20
CA ASN A 151 -11.88 22.26 -6.73
C ASN A 151 -11.51 21.71 -8.12
N ILE A 152 -11.04 22.58 -9.03
CA ILE A 152 -10.58 22.17 -10.38
C ILE A 152 -9.40 21.20 -10.28
N ILE A 153 -8.39 21.50 -9.47
CA ILE A 153 -7.22 20.64 -9.28
C ILE A 153 -7.64 19.28 -8.69
N SER A 154 -8.51 19.28 -7.68
CA SER A 154 -8.95 18.05 -7.02
C SER A 154 -9.78 17.17 -7.95
N TRP A 155 -10.71 17.74 -8.74
CA TRP A 155 -11.44 16.99 -9.76
C TRP A 155 -10.52 16.44 -10.85
N THR A 156 -9.54 17.23 -11.29
CA THR A 156 -8.54 16.80 -12.27
C THR A 156 -7.75 15.61 -11.73
N LEU A 157 -7.29 15.68 -10.48
CA LEU A 157 -6.57 14.59 -9.81
C LEU A 157 -7.45 13.34 -9.67
N ILE A 158 -8.71 13.47 -9.27
CA ILE A 158 -9.63 12.34 -9.14
C ILE A 158 -9.83 11.65 -10.49
N ILE A 159 -10.04 12.41 -11.56
CA ILE A 159 -10.20 11.87 -12.92
C ILE A 159 -8.93 11.15 -13.36
N ILE A 160 -7.76 11.78 -13.24
CA ILE A 160 -6.48 11.19 -13.63
C ILE A 160 -6.22 9.91 -12.82
N LEU A 161 -6.36 9.95 -11.49
CA LEU A 161 -6.16 8.79 -10.63
C LEU A 161 -7.13 7.66 -10.96
N SER A 162 -8.40 7.97 -11.25
CA SER A 162 -9.37 6.96 -11.65
C SER A 162 -9.00 6.31 -12.98
N ILE A 163 -8.57 7.09 -13.97
CA ILE A 163 -8.11 6.57 -15.27
C ILE A 163 -6.87 5.68 -15.09
N LEU A 164 -5.87 6.15 -14.33
CA LEU A 164 -4.66 5.38 -14.06
C LEU A 164 -4.96 4.08 -13.32
N ASN A 165 -5.84 4.11 -12.32
CA ASN A 165 -6.24 2.90 -11.60
C ASN A 165 -6.94 1.90 -12.52
N VAL A 166 -7.84 2.35 -13.40
CA VAL A 166 -8.49 1.46 -14.38
C VAL A 166 -7.46 0.87 -15.36
N TYR A 167 -6.53 1.69 -15.85
CA TYR A 167 -5.45 1.22 -16.73
C TYR A 167 -4.59 0.14 -16.05
N LEU A 168 -4.18 0.38 -14.79
CA LEU A 168 -3.37 -0.55 -14.00
C LEU A 168 -4.11 -1.88 -13.78
N ILE A 169 -5.42 -1.83 -13.49
CA ILE A 169 -6.26 -3.02 -13.36
C ILE A 169 -6.27 -3.81 -14.67
N VAL A 170 -6.54 -3.15 -15.81
CA VAL A 170 -6.56 -3.82 -17.12
C VAL A 170 -5.22 -4.48 -17.42
N GLN A 171 -4.10 -3.78 -17.17
CA GLN A 171 -2.77 -4.33 -17.36
C GLN A 171 -2.51 -5.53 -16.44
N THR A 172 -2.86 -5.43 -15.15
CA THR A 172 -2.70 -6.51 -14.17
C THR A 172 -3.48 -7.75 -14.57
N PHE A 173 -4.70 -7.58 -15.08
CA PHE A 173 -5.52 -8.71 -15.55
C PHE A 173 -4.96 -9.34 -16.84
N GLN A 174 -4.35 -8.54 -17.72
CA GLN A 174 -3.68 -9.05 -18.92
C GLN A 174 -2.42 -9.85 -18.58
N GLU A 175 -1.59 -9.37 -17.66
CA GLU A 175 -0.41 -10.09 -17.16
C GLU A 175 -0.78 -11.38 -16.39
N LEU A 176 -1.95 -11.42 -15.75
CA LEU A 176 -2.42 -12.63 -15.06
C LEU A 176 -2.87 -13.75 -16.02
N GLN A 177 -3.11 -13.43 -17.30
CA GLN A 177 -3.67 -14.33 -18.31
C GLN A 177 -2.61 -14.85 -19.31
N SER A 178 -1.41 -14.27 -19.32
CA SER A 178 -0.21 -14.76 -20.05
C SER A 178 0.63 -15.72 -19.21
#